data_AF-G3IK46-F1
#
_entry.id   AF-G3IK46-F1
#
_cell.length_a   1.000
_cell.length_b   1.000
_cell.length_c   1.000
_cell.angle_alpha   90.00
_cell.angle_beta   90.00
_cell.angle_gamma   90.00
#
_symmetry.space_group_name_H-M   'P 1'
#
loop_
_entity.id
_entity.type
_entity.pdbx_description
1 polymer ?
#
loop_
_entity_poly.entity_id
_entity_poly.type
_entity_poly.pdbx_seq_one_letter_code
_entity_poly.pdbx_strand_id
1 'polypeptide(L)' 'MIERHYFRNQLLKSFDFHFGFCIPSSKNTCEHIYDFPPLSEELISEMIRHPYETQSDSFYFVDDRLVMHNKADYSYSGTP' A
#
# COMPACT_ATOMS: atom_id res chain seq x y z
N MET A 1 -8.22 5.68 -4.74
CA MET A 1 -7.03 5.53 -3.89
C MET A 1 -6.05 4.69 -4.66
N ILE A 2 -4.86 5.22 -4.92
CA ILE A 2 -3.79 4.45 -5.54
C ILE A 2 -2.83 4.06 -4.41
N GLU A 3 -2.54 2.78 -4.28
CA GLU A 3 -1.54 2.29 -3.32
C GLU A 3 -0.41 1.59 -4.06
N ARG A 4 0.83 1.98 -3.78
CA ARG A 4 2.02 1.42 -4.39
C ARG A 4 2.92 0.84 -3.33
N HIS A 5 3.38 -0.39 -3.56
CA HIS A 5 4.31 -1.11 -2.70
C HIS A 5 5.67 -1.19 -3.38
N TYR A 6 6.74 -0.96 -2.62
CA TYR A 6 8.12 -0.92 -3.10
C TYR A 6 9.03 -1.73 -2.19
N PHE A 7 10.09 -2.29 -2.76
CA PHE A 7 11.26 -2.76 -2.03
C PHE A 7 12.49 -2.07 -2.61
N ARG A 8 13.26 -1.34 -1.78
CA ARG A 8 14.46 -0.59 -2.23
C ARG A 8 14.19 0.33 -3.44
N ASN A 9 13.07 1.04 -3.43
CA ASN A 9 12.58 1.90 -4.52
C ASN A 9 12.14 1.16 -5.80
N GLN A 10 12.19 -0.17 -5.85
CA GLN A 10 11.63 -0.95 -6.94
C GLN A 10 10.15 -1.22 -6.70
N LEU A 11 9.30 -0.85 -7.65
CA LEU A 11 7.86 -1.09 -7.57
C LEU A 11 7.57 -2.60 -7.61
N LEU A 12 6.95 -3.11 -6.55
CA LEU A 12 6.46 -4.48 -6.47
C LEU A 12 5.08 -4.59 -7.09
N LYS A 13 4.18 -3.68 -6.70
CA LYS A 13 2.79 -3.67 -7.15
C LYS A 13 2.16 -2.29 -6.98
N SER A 14 1.28 -1.93 -7.91
CA SER A 14 0.37 -0.80 -7.79
C SER A 14 -1.06 -1.34 -7.79
N PHE A 15 -1.86 -0.85 -6.86
CA PHE A 15 -3.30 -1.09 -6.77
C PHE A 15 -4.04 0.21 -6.98
N ASP A 16 -5.21 0.12 -7.59
CA ASP A 16 -6.14 1.24 -7.78
C ASP A 16 -7.50 0.83 -7.23
N PHE A 17 -7.99 1.58 -6.25
CA PHE A 17 -9.21 1.30 -5.51
C PHE A 17 -10.19 2.46 -5.63
N HIS A 18 -11.46 2.15 -5.85
CA HIS A 18 -12.51 3.15 -5.96
C HIS A 18 -13.44 3.10 -4.75
N PHE A 19 -13.50 4.21 -4.00
CA PHE A 19 -14.36 4.33 -2.81
C PHE A 19 -15.80 4.73 -3.16
N GLY A 20 -16.01 5.32 -4.35
CA GLY A 20 -17.30 5.87 -4.76
C GLY A 20 -17.68 7.15 -4.02
N PHE A 21 -18.98 7.48 -4.02
CA PHE A 21 -19.50 8.66 -3.36
C PHE A 21 -19.66 8.44 -1.85
N CYS A 22 -19.18 9.38 -1.04
CA CYS A 22 -19.42 9.43 0.40
C CYS A 22 -20.40 10.56 0.75
N ILE A 23 -21.45 10.25 1.50
CA ILE A 23 -22.44 11.24 1.96
C ILE A 23 -21.74 12.27 2.87
N PRO A 24 -22.02 13.59 2.72
CA PRO A 24 -21.48 14.60 3.61
C PRO A 24 -21.77 14.30 5.09
N SER A 25 -20.78 14.52 5.95
CA SER A 25 -20.86 14.27 7.40
C SER A 25 -21.16 12.81 7.79
N SER A 26 -20.97 11.83 6.89
CA SER A 26 -21.06 10.41 7.23
C SER A 26 -19.73 9.84 7.73
N LYS A 27 -19.82 8.70 8.42
CA LYS A 27 -18.67 7.82 8.70
C LYS A 27 -18.85 6.55 7.86
N ASN A 28 -17.84 6.19 7.08
CA ASN A 28 -17.91 5.05 6.17
C ASN A 28 -16.81 4.04 6.54
N THR A 29 -17.14 2.76 6.44
CA THR A 29 -16.17 1.65 6.49
C THR A 29 -16.09 1.06 5.10
N CYS A 30 -14.88 0.83 4.60
CA CYS A 30 -14.64 0.21 3.30
C CYS A 30 -13.55 -0.83 3.46
N GLU A 31 -13.74 -1.97 2.81
CA GLU A 31 -12.79 -3.07 2.78
C GLU A 31 -12.40 -3.33 1.32
N HIS A 32 -11.10 -3.42 1.07
CA HIS A 32 -10.56 -3.85 -0.21
C HIS A 32 -9.77 -5.14 0.03
N ILE A 33 -10.23 -6.24 -0.55
CA ILE A 33 -9.54 -7.53 -0.52
C ILE A 33 -8.86 -7.71 -1.88
N TYR A 34 -7.57 -7.99 -1.87
CA TYR A 34 -6.76 -8.16 -3.08
C TYR A 34 -5.65 -9.16 -2.85
N ASP A 35 -5.26 -9.87 -3.92
CA ASP A 35 -4.12 -10.76 -3.88
C ASP A 35 -2.82 -10.00 -4.19
N PHE A 36 -1.79 -10.26 -3.40
CA PHE A 36 -0.44 -9.79 -3.71
C PHE A 36 0.15 -10.66 -4.83
N PRO A 37 0.86 -10.10 -5.83
CA PRO A 37 1.49 -10.90 -6.85
C PRO A 37 2.47 -11.92 -6.24
N PRO A 38 2.63 -13.11 -6.85
CA PRO A 38 3.66 -14.05 -6.41
C PRO A 38 5.04 -13.39 -6.55
N LEU A 39 5.83 -13.44 -5.47
CA LEU A 39 7.20 -12.98 -5.43
C LEU A 39 8.14 -14.18 -5.45
N SER A 40 9.38 -13.99 -5.92
CA SER A 40 10.40 -15.03 -5.80
C SER A 40 10.79 -15.25 -4.34
N GLU A 41 11.16 -16.49 -4.00
CA GLU A 41 11.63 -16.83 -2.64
C GLU A 41 12.84 -16.00 -2.22
N GLU A 42 13.74 -15.69 -3.17
CA GLU A 42 14.91 -14.83 -2.96
C GLU A 42 14.48 -13.41 -2.56
N LEU A 43 13.53 -12.81 -3.28
CA LEU A 43 13.04 -11.46 -2.97
C LEU A 43 12.35 -11.42 -1.61
N ILE A 44 11.54 -12.44 -1.29
CA ILE A 44 10.90 -12.56 0.04
C ILE A 44 11.97 -12.64 1.14
N SER A 45 13.03 -13.44 0.94
CA SER A 45 14.11 -13.56 1.91
C SER A 45 14.82 -12.22 2.14
N GLU A 46 15.08 -11.46 1.08
CA GLU A 46 15.68 -10.13 1.17
C GLU A 46 14.76 -9.15 1.90
N MET A 47 13.46 -9.14 1.60
CA MET A 47 12.48 -8.29 2.30
C MET A 47 12.41 -8.58 3.80
N ILE A 48 12.58 -9.84 4.22
CA ILE A 48 12.61 -10.24 5.63
C ILE A 48 13.91 -9.81 6.31
N ARG A 49 15.06 -9.95 5.63
CA ARG A 49 16.39 -9.59 6.16
C ARG A 49 16.60 -8.08 6.29
N HIS A 50 15.86 -7.29 5.50
CA HIS A 50 16.00 -5.84 5.41
C HIS A 50 14.71 -5.14 5.86
N PRO A 51 14.46 -5.06 7.19
CA PRO A 51 13.27 -4.42 7.71
C PRO A 51 13.22 -2.94 7.33
N TYR A 52 12.00 -2.42 7.13
CA TYR A 52 11.70 -1.04 6.76
C TYR A 52 12.20 -0.59 5.38
N GLU A 53 12.87 -1.47 4.63
CA GLU A 53 13.20 -1.26 3.21
C GLU A 53 12.06 -1.67 2.26
N THR A 54 11.03 -2.36 2.77
CA THR A 54 9.74 -2.46 2.09
C THR A 54 8.85 -1.33 2.57
N GLN A 55 8.28 -0.60 1.62
CA GLN A 55 7.52 0.63 1.87
C GLN A 55 6.28 0.69 0.99
N SER A 56 5.29 1.46 1.41
CA SER A 56 4.16 1.82 0.57
C SER A 56 3.86 3.31 0.60
N ASP A 57 3.31 3.77 -0.52
CA ASP A 57 2.69 5.08 -0.67
C ASP A 57 1.21 4.90 -1.01
N SER A 58 0.30 5.43 -0.19
CA SER A 58 -1.14 5.45 -0.44
C SER A 58 -1.57 6.88 -0.77
N PHE A 59 -2.06 7.09 -1.99
CA PHE A 59 -2.52 8.36 -2.54
C PHE A 59 -4.05 8.39 -2.59
N TYR A 60 -4.66 9.39 -1.96
CA TYR A 60 -6.11 9.58 -1.92
C TYR A 60 -6.50 10.75 -2.80
N PHE A 61 -7.46 10.52 -3.69
CA PHE A 61 -7.93 11.51 -4.64
C PHE A 61 -9.42 11.77 -4.43
N VAL A 62 -9.82 13.04 -4.55
CA VAL A 62 -11.21 13.50 -4.66
C VAL A 62 -11.28 14.39 -5.88
N ASP A 63 -12.16 14.06 -6.83
CA ASP A 63 -12.28 14.77 -8.12
C ASP A 63 -10.93 14.98 -8.82
N ASP A 64 -10.15 13.90 -8.95
CA ASP A 64 -8.80 13.86 -9.53
C ASP A 64 -7.75 14.76 -8.84
N ARG A 65 -8.07 15.31 -7.67
CA ARG A 65 -7.15 16.09 -6.84
C ARG A 65 -6.64 15.27 -5.69
N LEU A 66 -5.32 15.22 -5.54
CA LEU A 66 -4.66 14.59 -4.40
C LEU A 66 -5.02 15.35 -3.12
N VAL A 67 -5.66 14.67 -2.17
CA VAL A 67 -6.07 15.25 -0.88
C VAL A 67 -5.26 14.71 0.30
N MET A 68 -4.65 13.53 0.15
CA MET A 68 -3.81 12.92 1.17
C MET A 68 -2.80 11.97 0.54
N HIS A 69 -1.60 11.98 1.09
CA HIS A 69 -0.54 11.02 0.78
C HIS A 69 -0.07 10.42 2.10
N ASN A 70 -0.32 9.12 2.29
CA ASN A 70 0.15 8.37 3.43
C ASN A 70 1.36 7.52 3.03
N LYS A 71 2.33 7.38 3.94
CA LYS A 71 3.51 6.54 3.76
C LYS A 71 3.59 5.54 4.89
N ALA A 72 3.98 4.31 4.57
CA ALA A 72 4.24 3.27 5.54
C ALA A 72 5.53 2.52 5.20
N ASP A 73 6.21 2.06 6.23
CA ASP A 73 7.34 1.15 6.15
C ASP A 73 6.99 -0.16 6.89
N TYR A 74 7.53 -1.27 6.40
CA TYR A 74 7.16 -2.61 6.85
C TYR A 74 8.38 -3.40 7.31
N SER A 75 8.24 -4.08 8.46
CA SER A 75 9.17 -5.10 8.93
C SER A 75 8.49 -6.46 8.84
N TYR A 76 9.07 -7.37 8.05
CA TYR A 76 8.63 -8.77 7.95
C TYR A 76 9.48 -9.73 8.78
N SER A 77 10.37 -9.20 9.61
CA SER A 77 11.27 -9.99 10.47
C SER A 77 10.55 -10.76 11.58
N GLY A 78 9.27 -10.45 11.84
CA GLY A 78 8.49 -11.08 12.91
C GLY A 78 8.90 -10.65 14.33
N THR A 79 9.86 -9.74 14.46
CA THR A 79 10.28 -9.13 15.72
C THR A 79 9.81 -7.68 15.79
N PRO A 80 9.32 -7.19 16.95
CA PRO A 80 8.91 -5.79 17.13
C PRO A 80 10.01 -4.77 16.83
#